data_AF-A0A3D2Z3Q6-F1
#
_entry.id   AF-A0A3D2Z3Q6-F1
#
_cell.length_a   1.000
_cell.length_b   1.000
_cell.length_c   1.000
_cell.angle_alpha   90.00
_cell.angle_beta   90.00
_cell.angle_gamma   90.00
#
_symmetry.space_group_name_H-M   'P 1'
#
loop_
_entity.id
_entity.type
_entity.pdbx_description
1 polymer ?
#
loop_
_entity_poly.entity_id
_entity_poly.type
_entity_poly.pdbx_seq_one_letter_code
_entity_poly.pdbx_strand_id
1 'polypeptide(L)'
;GDDAAVAEFSRMAPNAEGVAVKNSLSQRACLSLPVEVGRERIRMGVARGLERRQEIPPVQFTPPLTLRARYHLRDGWRAPARWLRSGFRLGWRGGRDLYLQGEHLSPLWDRFIGLRG
;
A
#
# COMPACT_ATOMS: atom_id res chain seq x y z
N GLY A 1 -12.94 2.55 2.65
CA GLY A 1 -12.37 3.53 1.70
C GLY A 1 -13.44 3.96 0.73
N ASP A 2 -13.06 4.29 -0.50
CA ASP A 2 -13.97 4.23 -1.65
C ASP A 2 -14.06 2.79 -2.20
N ASP A 3 -14.93 2.59 -3.18
CA ASP A 3 -15.09 1.33 -3.90
C ASP A 3 -13.84 0.92 -4.68
N ALA A 4 -13.14 1.86 -5.31
CA ALA A 4 -11.89 1.59 -6.05
C ALA A 4 -10.78 1.02 -5.15
N ALA A 5 -10.54 1.62 -3.99
CA ALA A 5 -9.55 1.17 -3.02
C ALA A 5 -9.95 -0.18 -2.39
N VAL A 6 -11.25 -0.40 -2.14
CA VAL A 6 -11.74 -1.70 -1.67
C VAL A 6 -11.50 -2.77 -2.73
N ALA A 7 -11.81 -2.51 -3.99
CA ALA A 7 -11.55 -3.45 -5.08
C ALA A 7 -10.06 -3.73 -5.28
N GLU A 8 -9.20 -2.73 -5.14
CA GLU A 8 -7.74 -2.92 -5.14
C GLU A 8 -7.28 -3.81 -3.98
N PHE A 9 -7.73 -3.50 -2.77
CA PHE A 9 -7.40 -4.28 -1.57
C PHE A 9 -7.87 -5.73 -1.67
N SER A 10 -9.11 -5.97 -2.12
CA SER A 10 -9.66 -7.33 -2.29
C SER A 10 -8.91 -8.16 -3.33
N ARG A 11 -8.26 -7.55 -4.34
CA ARG A 11 -7.40 -8.30 -5.26
C ARG A 11 -6.11 -8.80 -4.59
N MET A 12 -5.60 -8.06 -3.60
CA MET A 12 -4.40 -8.42 -2.85
C MET A 12 -4.70 -9.33 -1.66
N ALA A 13 -5.83 -9.11 -0.98
CA ALA A 13 -6.26 -9.83 0.21
C ALA A 13 -7.73 -10.27 0.06
N PRO A 14 -8.02 -11.32 -0.75
CA PRO A 14 -9.38 -11.66 -1.16
C PRO A 14 -10.32 -12.07 -0.02
N ASN A 15 -9.76 -12.59 1.09
CA ASN A 15 -10.55 -13.00 2.24
C ASN A 15 -10.77 -11.86 3.25
N ALA A 16 -10.05 -10.74 3.11
CA ALA A 16 -10.12 -9.63 4.04
C ALA A 16 -11.40 -8.81 3.83
N GLU A 17 -11.95 -8.28 4.91
CA GLU A 17 -13.13 -7.45 4.85
C GLU A 17 -12.78 -6.05 4.31
N GLY A 18 -13.50 -5.61 3.28
CA GLY A 18 -13.41 -4.27 2.72
C GLY A 18 -14.75 -3.54 2.79
N VAL A 19 -14.77 -2.31 3.31
CA VAL A 19 -15.98 -1.48 3.38
C VAL A 19 -15.82 -0.21 2.54
N ALA A 20 -16.66 -0.09 1.51
CA ALA A 20 -16.79 1.14 0.73
C ALA A 20 -17.87 2.04 1.35
N VAL A 21 -17.49 3.27 1.70
CA VAL A 21 -18.38 4.28 2.28
C VAL A 21 -18.60 5.48 1.36
N LYS A 22 -18.00 5.42 0.17
CA LYS A 22 -18.16 6.38 -0.92
C LYS A 22 -17.86 5.70 -2.24
N ASN A 23 -18.44 6.19 -3.33
CA ASN A 23 -18.19 5.71 -4.69
C ASN A 23 -17.29 6.69 -5.44
N SER A 24 -16.22 6.20 -6.05
CA SER A 24 -15.30 7.04 -6.82
C SER A 24 -15.87 7.43 -8.17
N LEU A 25 -15.83 8.72 -8.49
CA LEU A 25 -16.21 9.25 -9.80
C LEU A 25 -14.98 9.69 -10.60
N SER A 26 -13.99 10.28 -9.92
CA SER A 26 -12.70 10.67 -10.50
C SER A 26 -11.64 10.75 -9.40
N GLN A 27 -10.40 11.11 -9.75
CA GLN A 27 -9.34 11.34 -8.76
C GLN A 27 -9.67 12.42 -7.73
N ARG A 28 -10.63 13.31 -8.01
CA ARG A 28 -10.98 14.45 -7.15
C ARG A 28 -12.47 14.54 -6.83
N ALA A 29 -13.26 13.52 -7.15
CA ALA A 29 -14.70 13.52 -6.94
C ALA A 29 -15.20 12.13 -6.52
N CYS A 30 -16.15 12.10 -5.60
CA CYS A 30 -16.82 10.89 -5.15
C CYS A 30 -18.27 11.20 -4.73
N LEU A 31 -19.11 10.17 -4.72
CA LEU A 31 -20.41 10.20 -4.07
C LEU A 31 -20.28 9.59 -2.69
N SER A 32 -20.40 10.40 -1.65
CA SER A 32 -20.33 9.95 -0.26
C SER A 32 -21.69 9.46 0.22
N LEU A 33 -21.69 8.41 1.05
CA LEU A 33 -22.88 8.05 1.82
C LEU A 33 -23.15 9.10 2.91
N PRO A 34 -24.40 9.17 3.43
CA PRO A 34 -24.67 9.86 4.69
C PRO A 34 -23.75 9.34 5.80
N VAL A 35 -23.32 10.22 6.70
CA VAL A 35 -22.29 9.92 7.72
C VAL A 35 -22.72 8.77 8.62
N GLU A 36 -23.98 8.73 9.01
CA GLU A 36 -24.58 7.72 9.89
C GLU A 36 -24.54 6.35 9.21
N VAL A 37 -24.89 6.30 7.92
CA VAL A 37 -24.82 5.07 7.10
C VAL A 37 -23.38 4.61 6.95
N GLY A 38 -22.45 5.53 6.67
CA GLY A 38 -21.02 5.21 6.56
C GLY A 38 -20.45 4.63 7.85
N ARG A 39 -20.77 5.23 9.00
CA ARG A 39 -20.37 4.75 10.33
C ARG A 39 -20.91 3.34 10.59
N GLU A 40 -22.18 3.12 10.30
CA GLU A 40 -22.79 1.82 10.54
C GLU A 40 -22.18 0.72 9.68
N ARG A 41 -21.97 0.98 8.39
CA ARG A 41 -21.26 0.05 7.50
C ARG A 41 -19.86 -0.28 8.01
N ILE A 42 -19.12 0.70 8.53
CA ILE A 42 -17.80 0.46 9.12
C ILE A 42 -17.91 -0.44 10.35
N ARG A 43 -18.84 -0.17 11.28
CA ARG A 43 -19.03 -1.02 12.47
C ARG A 43 -19.35 -2.46 12.08
N MET A 44 -20.30 -2.65 11.16
CA MET A 44 -20.67 -3.98 10.68
C MET A 44 -19.51 -4.70 9.98
N GLY A 45 -18.73 -4.00 9.16
CA GLY A 45 -17.55 -4.59 8.53
C GLY A 45 -16.47 -4.97 9.53
N VAL A 46 -16.19 -4.11 10.51
CA VAL A 46 -15.27 -4.44 11.60
C VAL A 46 -15.73 -5.69 12.36
N ALA A 47 -17.02 -5.77 12.71
CA ALA A 47 -17.59 -6.94 13.37
C ALA A 47 -17.36 -8.23 12.55
N ARG A 48 -17.74 -8.23 11.26
CA ARG A 48 -17.52 -9.37 10.35
C ARG A 48 -16.05 -9.75 10.22
N GLY A 49 -15.16 -8.77 10.09
CA GLY A 49 -13.72 -9.00 9.97
C GLY A 49 -13.13 -9.61 11.23
N LEU A 50 -13.61 -9.21 12.42
CA LEU A 50 -13.17 -9.76 13.69
C LEU A 50 -13.71 -11.18 13.94
N GLU A 51 -14.98 -11.43 13.62
CA GLU A 51 -15.60 -12.76 13.70
C GLU A 51 -14.82 -13.78 12.86
N ARG A 52 -14.40 -13.38 11.66
CA ARG A 52 -13.71 -14.23 10.69
C ARG A 52 -12.19 -14.09 10.73
N ARG A 53 -11.61 -13.48 11.76
CA ARG A 53 -10.17 -13.14 11.79
C ARG A 53 -9.23 -14.32 11.52
N GLN A 54 -9.63 -15.55 11.90
CA GLN A 54 -8.84 -16.77 11.69
C GLN A 54 -8.92 -17.29 10.24
N GLU A 55 -9.90 -16.83 9.47
CA GLU A 55 -10.10 -17.18 8.05
C GLU A 55 -9.39 -16.20 7.10
N ILE A 56 -8.84 -15.11 7.63
CA ILE A 56 -8.17 -14.06 6.86
C ILE A 56 -6.65 -14.29 6.94
N PRO A 57 -6.04 -15.01 5.99
CA PRO A 57 -4.61 -15.24 6.01
C PRO A 57 -3.85 -13.91 5.81
N PRO A 58 -2.67 -13.75 6.42
CA PRO A 58 -1.78 -12.64 6.12
C PRO A 58 -1.38 -12.63 4.63
N VAL A 59 -1.28 -11.45 4.04
CA VAL A 59 -0.69 -11.29 2.70
C VAL A 59 0.78 -11.65 2.76
N GLN A 60 1.21 -12.57 1.90
CA GLN A 60 2.59 -13.03 1.84
C GLN A 60 3.27 -12.51 0.57
N PHE A 61 4.53 -12.11 0.70
CA PHE A 61 5.40 -11.76 -0.41
C PHE A 61 6.58 -12.73 -0.42
N THR A 62 6.76 -13.46 -1.52
CA THR A 62 7.81 -14.47 -1.63
C THR A 62 9.16 -13.80 -1.94
N PRO A 63 10.21 -14.03 -1.12
CA PRO A 63 11.54 -13.51 -1.40
C PRO A 63 12.20 -14.22 -2.60
N PRO A 64 13.18 -13.58 -3.28
CA PRO A 64 13.70 -12.24 -3.00
C PRO A 64 12.74 -11.14 -3.47
N LEU A 65 12.64 -10.05 -2.70
CA LEU A 65 11.73 -8.94 -2.98
C LEU A 65 12.44 -7.82 -3.74
N THR A 66 11.78 -7.32 -4.78
CA THR A 66 12.14 -6.08 -5.47
C THR A 66 11.10 -5.00 -5.20
N LEU A 67 11.48 -3.92 -4.53
CA LEU A 67 10.67 -2.70 -4.47
C LEU A 67 11.08 -1.80 -5.63
N ARG A 68 10.10 -1.48 -6.49
CA ARG A 68 10.27 -0.54 -7.60
C ARG A 68 9.42 0.71 -7.35
N ALA A 69 10.08 1.85 -7.17
CA ALA A 69 9.42 3.14 -7.06
C ALA A 69 9.64 3.95 -8.35
N ARG A 70 8.54 4.27 -9.05
CA ARG A 70 8.56 5.13 -10.24
C ARG A 70 8.17 6.55 -9.87
N TYR A 71 9.06 7.49 -10.14
CA TYR A 71 8.85 8.92 -9.89
C TYR A 71 8.26 9.61 -11.12
N HIS A 72 7.48 10.67 -10.91
CA HIS A 72 6.93 11.47 -12.02
C HIS A 72 8.04 12.15 -12.85
N LEU A 73 9.00 12.77 -12.15
CA LEU A 73 10.16 13.41 -12.75
C LEU A 73 11.33 12.44 -12.87
N ARG A 74 12.10 12.57 -13.96
CA ARG A 74 13.29 11.74 -14.25
C ARG A 74 14.27 11.68 -13.08
N ASP A 75 14.45 12.78 -12.38
CA ASP A 75 15.39 12.90 -11.27
C ASP A 75 14.69 13.09 -9.92
N GLY A 76 13.37 12.84 -9.84
CA GLY A 76 12.58 13.01 -8.60
C GLY A 76 13.07 12.14 -7.43
N TRP A 77 13.80 11.07 -7.73
CA TRP A 77 14.46 10.19 -6.76
C TRP A 77 15.71 10.80 -6.11
N ARG A 78 16.33 11.85 -6.71
CA ARG A 78 17.59 12.42 -6.20
C ARG A 78 17.44 13.06 -4.82
N ALA A 79 16.30 13.68 -4.55
CA ALA A 79 16.01 14.23 -3.23
C ALA A 79 15.92 13.10 -2.18
N PRO A 80 15.12 12.03 -2.38
CA PRO A 80 15.13 10.84 -1.51
C PRO A 80 16.49 10.13 -1.39
N ALA A 81 17.28 10.04 -2.46
CA ALA A 81 18.58 9.34 -2.43
C ALA A 81 19.56 9.86 -1.36
N ARG A 82 19.43 11.12 -0.94
CA ARG A 82 20.28 11.73 0.09
C ARG A 82 20.06 11.15 1.48
N TRP A 83 18.87 10.62 1.77
CA TRP A 83 18.49 9.99 3.04
C TRP A 83 18.50 8.46 2.97
N LEU A 84 18.42 7.89 1.75
CA LEU A 84 18.62 6.46 1.45
C LEU A 84 20.08 5.98 1.65
N ARG A 85 20.88 6.65 2.49
CA ARG A 85 22.28 6.35 2.78
C ARG A 85 22.42 5.03 3.54
N SER A 86 22.27 3.91 2.85
CA SER A 86 22.83 2.62 3.27
C SER A 86 23.69 2.10 2.13
N GLY A 87 25.00 2.02 2.36
CA GLY A 87 26.03 1.74 1.35
C GLY A 87 26.03 0.34 0.72
N PHE A 88 24.89 -0.33 0.52
CA PHE A 88 24.83 -1.61 -0.18
C PHE A 88 23.54 -1.76 -1.02
N ARG A 89 23.70 -2.17 -2.28
CA ARG A 89 22.67 -2.68 -3.21
C ARG A 89 21.52 -1.73 -3.63
N LEU A 90 21.79 -0.45 -3.80
CA LEU A 90 20.94 0.40 -4.66
C LEU A 90 21.21 0.03 -6.13
N GLY A 91 20.37 -0.82 -6.71
CA GLY A 91 20.44 -1.22 -8.11
C GLY A 91 19.87 -0.13 -9.02
N TRP A 92 20.60 0.97 -9.21
CA TRP A 92 20.15 2.03 -10.11
C TRP A 92 20.23 1.56 -11.57
N ARG A 93 19.13 1.69 -12.31
CA ARG A 93 19.06 1.35 -13.73
C ARG A 93 18.78 2.56 -14.63
N GLY A 94 18.86 3.78 -14.11
CA GLY A 94 18.59 5.00 -14.88
C GLY A 94 17.12 5.40 -14.96
N GLY A 95 16.88 6.67 -15.28
CA GLY A 95 15.55 7.21 -15.54
C GLY A 95 14.73 7.45 -14.26
N ARG A 96 13.41 7.22 -14.37
CA ARG A 96 12.39 7.52 -13.35
C ARG A 96 12.24 6.45 -12.26
N ASP A 97 12.97 5.35 -12.36
CA ASP A 97 12.71 4.16 -11.54
C ASP A 97 13.86 3.94 -10.54
N LEU A 98 13.51 3.83 -9.27
CA LEU A 98 14.38 3.39 -8.17
C LEU A 98 14.06 1.92 -7.85
N TYR A 99 15.11 1.11 -7.72
CA TYR A 99 14.99 -0.30 -7.37
C TYR A 99 15.74 -0.59 -6.07
N LEU A 100 15.07 -1.29 -5.17
CA LEU A 100 15.64 -1.81 -3.92
C LEU A 100 15.39 -3.33 -3.87
N GLN A 101 16.36 -4.06 -3.36
CA GLN A 101 16.29 -5.51 -3.16
C GLN A 101 16.34 -5.84 -1.67
N GLY A 102 15.60 -6.86 -1.24
CA GLY A 102 15.63 -7.34 0.13
C GLY A 102 14.94 -8.69 0.31
N GLU A 103 15.22 -9.35 1.43
CA GLU A 103 14.62 -10.65 1.76
C GLU A 103 13.30 -10.50 2.54
N HIS A 104 13.07 -9.33 3.14
CA HIS A 104 11.92 -9.07 3.99
C HIS A 104 11.31 -7.70 3.68
N LEU A 105 9.98 -7.61 3.73
CA LEU A 105 9.26 -6.40 3.35
C LEU A 105 9.55 -5.23 4.29
N SER A 106 9.53 -5.43 5.62
CA SER A 106 9.75 -4.33 6.58
C SER A 106 11.12 -3.68 6.41
N PRO A 107 12.26 -4.42 6.45
CA PRO A 107 13.57 -3.80 6.23
C PRO A 107 13.72 -3.14 4.84
N LEU A 108 13.07 -3.69 3.81
CA LEU A 108 13.05 -3.11 2.47
C LEU A 108 12.26 -1.80 2.42
N TRP A 109 11.11 -1.76 3.11
CA TRP A 109 10.23 -0.61 3.23
C TRP A 109 10.86 0.50 4.08
N ASP A 110 11.37 0.16 5.26
CA ASP A 110 12.02 1.09 6.19
C ASP A 110 13.19 1.80 5.49
N ARG A 111 13.99 1.03 4.74
CA ARG A 111 15.02 1.59 3.87
C ARG A 111 14.42 2.55 2.84
N PHE A 112 13.36 2.17 2.13
CA PHE A 112 12.72 3.02 1.11
C PHE A 112 12.20 4.36 1.66
N ILE A 113 11.62 4.37 2.86
CA ILE A 113 11.11 5.60 3.50
C ILE A 113 12.16 6.36 4.31
N GLY A 114 13.42 5.89 4.33
CA GLY A 114 14.53 6.57 5.00
C GLY A 114 14.59 6.35 6.51
N LEU A 115 13.88 5.36 7.04
CA LEU A 115 14.06 4.91 8.41
C LEU A 115 15.31 4.05 8.53
N ARG A 116 16.01 4.16 9.66
CA ARG A 116 17.06 3.21 10.03
C ARG A 116 16.35 2.00 10.61
N GLY A 117 16.38 0.88 9.88
CA GLY A 117 16.05 -0.44 10.43
C GLY A 117 17.06 -0.85 11.49
#